data_AF-A0A2S2QAP7-F1
#
_entry.id   AF-A0A2S2QAP7-F1
#
_cell.length_a   1.000
_cell.length_b   1.000
_cell.length_c   1.000
_cell.angle_alpha   90.00
_cell.angle_beta   90.00
_cell.angle_gamma   90.00
#
_symmetry.space_group_name_H-M   'P 1'
#
loop_
_entity.id
_entity.type
_entity.pdbx_description
1 polymer ?
#
loop_
_entity_poly.entity_id
_entity_poly.type
_entity_poly.pdbx_seq_one_letter_code
_entity_poly.pdbx_strand_id
1 'polypeptide(L)'
;YKYLNIYKTKKNEFPDMKYKDLIQVVSQISGVGKNTVGSTISEYKNTGLLKSSNKKKNRTFIIQKIDDFEKNAIRRKIYDFWLKREIPTLNKILTAVNTDQDLPNLSLTPLYSLMK
;
A
#
# COMPACT_ATOMS: atom_id res chain seq x y z
N TYR A 1 -0.37 24.66 6.72
CA TYR A 1 -1.48 24.09 5.91
C TYR A 1 -2.43 25.21 5.48
N LYS A 2 -2.43 25.58 4.20
CA LYS A 2 -3.17 26.74 3.64
C LYS A 2 -4.68 26.75 3.96
N TYR A 3 -5.38 25.64 3.75
CA TYR A 3 -6.82 25.51 3.99
C TYR A 3 -7.22 25.54 5.47
N LEU A 4 -6.35 25.14 6.40
CA LEU A 4 -6.65 25.22 7.83
C LEU A 4 -6.66 26.67 8.31
N ASN A 5 -5.75 27.51 7.79
CA ASN A 5 -5.74 28.92 8.13
C ASN A 5 -7.02 29.62 7.64
N ILE A 6 -7.44 29.29 6.41
CA ILE A 6 -8.69 29.79 5.82
C ILE A 6 -9.91 29.32 6.63
N TYR A 7 -9.89 28.07 7.13
CA TYR A 7 -10.94 27.58 8.03
C TYR A 7 -11.02 28.40 9.33
N LYS A 8 -9.87 28.69 9.97
CA LYS A 8 -9.82 29.48 11.20
C LYS A 8 -10.35 30.89 11.00
N THR A 9 -9.97 31.57 9.92
CA THR A 9 -10.47 32.92 9.61
C THR A 9 -11.97 32.90 9.35
N LYS A 10 -12.47 31.98 8.52
CA LYS A 10 -13.89 31.89 8.20
C LYS A 10 -14.76 31.48 9.39
N LYS A 11 -14.24 30.67 10.31
CA LYS A 11 -14.95 30.31 11.54
C LYS A 11 -15.06 31.49 12.51
N ASN A 12 -14.06 32.38 12.53
CA ASN A 12 -14.11 33.62 13.31
C ASN A 12 -15.06 34.65 12.69
N GLU A 13 -15.08 34.77 11.36
CA GLU A 13 -16.00 35.68 10.66
C GLU A 13 -17.47 35.25 10.75
N PHE A 14 -17.74 33.93 10.70
CA PHE A 14 -19.10 33.39 10.70
C PHE A 14 -19.23 32.22 11.68
N PRO A 15 -19.41 32.49 12.99
CA PRO A 15 -19.48 31.44 14.01
C PRO A 15 -20.70 30.52 13.85
N ASP A 16 -21.83 31.02 13.34
CA ASP A 16 -23.10 30.27 13.20
C ASP A 16 -23.24 29.50 11.88
N MET A 17 -22.27 29.60 10.97
CA MET A 17 -22.34 28.92 9.68
C MET A 17 -22.28 27.39 9.85
N LYS A 18 -23.12 26.68 9.09
CA LYS A 18 -23.13 25.21 9.07
C LYS A 18 -21.78 24.67 8.59
N TYR A 19 -21.35 23.57 9.20
CA TYR A 19 -20.04 22.95 8.91
C TYR A 19 -19.86 22.55 7.44
N LYS A 20 -20.94 22.07 6.78
CA LYS A 20 -20.91 21.68 5.37
C LYS A 20 -20.62 22.86 4.45
N ASP A 21 -21.25 24.00 4.72
CA ASP A 21 -21.10 25.23 3.92
C ASP A 21 -19.70 25.84 4.13
N LEU A 22 -19.19 25.75 5.36
CA LEU A 22 -17.83 26.17 5.67
C LEU A 22 -16.77 25.34 4.93
N ILE A 23 -16.94 24.01 4.84
CA ILE A 23 -16.05 23.15 4.04
C ILE A 23 -16.15 23.49 2.55
N GLN A 24 -17.35 23.77 2.04
CA GLN A 24 -17.57 24.17 0.66
C GLN A 24 -16.76 25.42 0.30
N VAL A 25 -16.86 26.46 1.14
CA VAL A 25 -16.14 27.73 0.96
C VAL A 25 -14.62 27.52 1.04
N VAL A 26 -14.13 26.79 2.05
CA VAL A 26 -12.70 26.50 2.19
C VAL A 26 -12.17 25.69 1.01
N SER A 27 -12.95 24.73 0.50
CA SER A 27 -12.62 23.93 -0.68
C SER A 27 -12.49 24.80 -1.93
N GLN A 28 -13.45 25.71 -2.16
CA GLN A 28 -13.42 26.64 -3.29
C GLN A 28 -12.23 27.60 -3.22
N ILE A 29 -11.95 28.19 -2.06
CA ILE A 29 -10.84 29.14 -1.88
C ILE A 29 -9.48 28.44 -1.98
N SER A 30 -9.34 27.24 -1.40
CA SER A 30 -8.06 26.54 -1.37
C SER A 30 -7.78 25.71 -2.62
N GLY A 31 -8.79 25.45 -3.47
CA GLY A 31 -8.69 24.53 -4.61
C GLY A 31 -8.49 23.06 -4.22
N VAL A 32 -8.77 22.70 -2.97
CA VAL A 32 -8.59 21.34 -2.43
C VAL A 32 -9.94 20.67 -2.32
N GLY A 33 -10.02 19.38 -2.67
CA GLY A 33 -11.28 18.62 -2.61
C GLY A 33 -11.93 18.63 -1.22
N LYS A 34 -13.26 18.75 -1.19
CA LYS A 34 -14.07 18.84 0.04
C LYS A 34 -13.76 17.73 1.05
N ASN A 35 -13.57 16.51 0.56
CA ASN A 35 -13.29 15.34 1.40
C ASN A 35 -11.96 15.50 2.14
N THR A 36 -10.91 15.97 1.46
CA THR A 36 -9.61 16.21 2.07
C THR A 36 -9.70 17.32 3.11
N VAL A 37 -10.34 18.44 2.77
CA VAL A 37 -10.55 19.56 3.70
C VAL A 37 -11.32 19.10 4.93
N GLY A 38 -12.43 18.38 4.74
CA GLY A 38 -13.27 17.87 5.82
C GLY A 38 -12.55 16.88 6.73
N SER A 39 -11.87 15.88 6.17
CA SER A 39 -11.09 14.91 6.95
C SER A 39 -10.00 15.60 7.75
N THR A 40 -9.27 16.54 7.14
CA THR A 40 -8.19 17.23 7.84
C THR A 40 -8.69 18.17 8.94
N ILE A 41 -9.83 18.86 8.75
CA ILE A 41 -10.42 19.70 9.82
C ILE A 41 -10.94 18.82 10.96
N SER A 42 -11.57 17.68 10.66
CA SER A 42 -12.01 16.72 11.67
C SER A 42 -10.82 16.15 12.46
N GLU A 43 -9.74 15.79 11.78
CA GLU A 43 -8.50 15.33 12.42
C GLU A 43 -7.88 16.42 13.31
N TYR A 44 -7.87 17.67 12.83
CA TYR A 44 -7.42 18.83 13.60
C TYR A 44 -8.25 19.05 14.87
N LYS A 45 -9.58 18.95 14.79
CA LYS A 45 -10.46 19.09 15.95
C LYS A 45 -10.25 18.00 16.99
N ASN A 46 -10.02 16.76 16.55
CA ASN A 46 -9.86 15.62 17.45
C ASN A 46 -8.47 15.57 18.10
N THR A 47 -7.42 15.97 17.37
CA THR A 47 -6.02 15.73 17.77
C THR A 47 -5.27 17.00 18.13
N GLY A 48 -5.81 18.19 17.80
CA GLY A 48 -5.15 19.50 17.97
C GLY A 48 -3.97 19.76 17.04
N LEU A 49 -3.45 18.72 16.38
CA LEU A 49 -2.31 18.74 15.49
C LEU A 49 -2.64 18.03 14.17
N LEU A 50 -2.06 18.54 13.08
CA LEU A 50 -2.17 17.91 11.77
C LEU A 50 -1.04 16.92 11.58
N LYS A 51 -1.37 15.63 11.48
CA LYS A 51 -0.39 14.63 11.08
C LYS A 51 -0.23 14.70 9.57
N SER A 52 1.02 14.64 9.12
CA SER A 52 1.28 14.47 7.69
C SER A 52 0.70 13.14 7.24
N SER A 53 0.09 13.10 6.05
CA SER A 53 -0.43 11.88 5.43
C SER A 53 0.73 10.94 5.09
N ASN A 54 1.21 10.19 6.09
CA ASN A 54 2.27 9.23 5.93
C ASN A 54 1.67 7.88 5.47
N LYS A 55 1.04 7.89 4.29
CA LYS A 55 0.54 6.67 3.65
C LYS A 55 1.74 5.90 3.12
N LYS A 56 2.40 5.13 3.98
CA LYS A 56 3.35 4.11 3.52
C LYS A 56 2.56 3.14 2.63
N LYS A 57 3.02 2.95 1.39
CA LYS A 57 2.44 1.95 0.49
C LYS A 57 2.69 0.57 1.13
N ASN A 58 1.65 -0.08 1.64
CA ASN A 58 1.72 -1.46 2.12
C ASN A 58 1.80 -2.43 0.95
N ARG A 59 2.82 -2.33 0.09
CA ARG A 59 3.10 -3.35 -0.93
C ARG A 59 3.98 -4.41 -0.28
N THR A 60 3.40 -5.23 0.60
CA THR A 60 4.07 -6.44 1.04
C THR A 60 4.18 -7.36 -0.17
N PHE A 61 5.34 -7.39 -0.79
CA PHE A 61 5.61 -8.34 -1.85
C PHE A 61 5.70 -9.71 -1.21
N ILE A 62 5.03 -10.72 -1.78
CA ILE A 62 5.05 -12.10 -1.25
C ILE A 62 6.50 -12.58 -1.06
N ILE A 63 7.44 -12.12 -1.90
CA ILE A 63 8.88 -12.41 -1.77
C ILE A 63 9.50 -11.92 -0.46
N GLN A 64 9.00 -10.83 0.14
CA GLN A 64 9.47 -10.36 1.45
C GLN A 64 8.96 -11.24 2.60
N LYS A 65 7.93 -12.06 2.36
CA LYS A 65 7.43 -13.01 3.36
C LYS A 65 8.13 -14.38 3.30
N ILE A 66 8.75 -14.71 2.17
CA ILE A 66 9.46 -15.97 1.96
C ILE A 66 10.84 -15.84 2.62
N ASP A 67 11.17 -16.80 3.48
CA ASP A 67 12.46 -16.84 4.17
C ASP A 67 13.58 -17.20 3.18
N ASP A 68 14.82 -16.80 3.48
CA ASP A 68 15.96 -17.07 2.59
C ASP A 68 16.22 -18.58 2.42
N PHE A 69 15.88 -19.40 3.43
CA PHE A 69 15.93 -20.86 3.32
C PHE A 69 14.98 -21.38 2.23
N GLU A 70 13.73 -20.91 2.22
CA GLU A 70 12.71 -21.29 1.25
C GLU A 70 13.11 -20.84 -0.17
N LYS A 71 13.70 -19.65 -0.32
CA LYS A 71 14.23 -19.16 -1.61
C LYS A 71 15.32 -20.10 -2.14
N ASN A 72 16.22 -20.56 -1.28
CA ASN A 72 17.29 -21.47 -1.66
C ASN A 72 16.77 -22.85 -2.03
N ALA A 73 15.74 -23.35 -1.33
CA ALA A 73 15.07 -24.60 -1.68
C ALA A 73 14.41 -24.52 -3.08
N ILE A 74 13.73 -23.42 -3.40
CA ILE A 74 13.13 -23.19 -4.73
C ILE A 74 14.21 -23.15 -5.82
N ARG A 75 15.32 -22.44 -5.58
CA ARG A 75 16.45 -22.41 -6.53
C ARG A 75 17.04 -23.80 -6.76
N ARG A 76 17.19 -24.60 -5.70
CA ARG A 76 17.67 -25.98 -5.81
C ARG A 76 16.75 -26.83 -6.69
N LYS A 77 15.43 -26.72 -6.53
CA LYS A 77 14.46 -27.40 -7.40
C LYS A 77 14.61 -26.97 -8.86
N ILE A 78 14.85 -25.68 -9.13
CA ILE A 78 15.14 -25.20 -10.49
C ILE A 78 16.42 -25.83 -11.04
N TYR A 79 17.49 -25.93 -10.23
CA TYR A 79 18.72 -26.62 -10.61
C TYR A 79 18.50 -28.12 -10.91
N ASP A 80 17.61 -28.80 -10.19
CA ASP A 80 17.30 -30.21 -10.45
C ASP A 80 16.70 -30.41 -11.85
N PHE A 81 15.90 -29.46 -12.35
CA PHE A 81 15.40 -29.50 -13.74
C PHE A 81 16.54 -29.37 -14.76
N TRP A 82 17.49 -28.48 -14.51
CA TRP A 82 18.69 -28.35 -15.35
C TRP A 82 19.52 -29.64 -15.36
N LEU A 83 19.69 -30.29 -14.20
CA LEU A 83 20.41 -31.56 -14.08
C LEU A 83 19.73 -32.68 -14.88
N LYS A 84 18.41 -32.70 -14.89
CA LYS A 84 17.58 -33.63 -15.69
C LYS A 84 17.53 -33.28 -17.19
N ARG A 85 18.22 -32.22 -17.62
CA ARG A 85 18.21 -31.69 -19.01
C ARG A 85 16.80 -31.32 -19.48
N GLU A 86 15.92 -30.96 -18.57
CA GLU A 86 14.59 -30.45 -18.89
C GLU A 86 14.59 -28.93 -18.85
N ILE A 87 13.83 -28.30 -19.76
CA ILE A 87 13.64 -26.85 -19.72
C ILE A 87 12.73 -26.51 -18.52
N PRO A 88 13.21 -25.73 -17.53
CA PRO A 88 12.41 -25.34 -16.39
C PRO A 88 11.45 -24.22 -16.79
N THR A 89 10.24 -24.58 -17.21
CA THR A 89 9.16 -23.61 -17.43
C THR A 89 8.52 -23.21 -16.11
N LEU A 90 8.00 -21.97 -16.04
CA LEU A 90 7.39 -21.42 -14.82
C LEU A 90 6.28 -22.33 -14.27
N ASN A 91 5.44 -22.90 -15.14
CA ASN A 91 4.37 -23.80 -14.71
C ASN A 91 4.92 -25.10 -14.11
N LYS A 92 5.97 -25.69 -14.69
CA LYS A 92 6.61 -26.91 -14.17
C LYS A 92 7.26 -26.67 -12.80
N ILE A 93 7.96 -25.54 -12.65
CA ILE A 93 8.56 -25.15 -11.37
C ILE A 93 7.47 -24.93 -10.34
N LEU A 94 6.40 -24.20 -10.69
CA LEU A 94 5.27 -23.95 -9.80
C LEU A 94 4.63 -25.27 -9.32
N THR A 95 4.38 -26.21 -10.23
CA THR A 95 3.83 -27.52 -9.85
C THR A 95 4.78 -28.28 -8.93
N ALA A 96 6.09 -28.25 -9.19
CA ALA A 96 7.07 -28.95 -8.34
C ALA A 96 7.14 -28.33 -6.94
N VAL A 97 7.20 -27.00 -6.83
CA VAL A 97 7.25 -26.28 -5.55
C VAL A 97 5.97 -26.49 -4.75
N ASN A 98 4.79 -26.47 -5.39
CA ASN A 98 3.52 -26.67 -4.69
C ASN A 98 3.23 -28.15 -4.34
N THR A 99 3.95 -29.11 -4.93
CA THR A 99 3.83 -30.54 -4.59
C THR A 99 4.68 -30.91 -3.38
N ASP A 100 5.78 -30.19 -3.13
CA ASP A 100 6.61 -30.39 -1.95
C ASP A 100 5.91 -29.82 -0.69
N GLN A 101 5.63 -30.68 0.29
CA GLN A 101 4.97 -30.30 1.53
C GLN A 101 5.81 -29.35 2.41
N ASP A 102 7.13 -29.32 2.21
CA ASP A 102 8.08 -28.50 2.96
C ASP A 102 8.22 -27.06 2.44
N LEU A 103 7.54 -26.72 1.33
CA LEU A 103 7.63 -25.42 0.67
C LEU A 103 6.28 -24.68 0.75
N PRO A 104 6.29 -23.34 0.91
CA PRO A 104 5.05 -22.57 0.91
C PRO A 104 4.40 -22.62 -0.47
N ASN A 105 3.07 -22.69 -0.50
CA ASN A 105 2.33 -22.59 -1.75
C ASN A 105 2.50 -21.19 -2.36
N LEU A 106 3.07 -21.12 -3.56
CA LEU A 106 3.36 -19.86 -4.26
C LEU A 106 2.42 -19.66 -5.44
N SER A 107 2.33 -18.41 -5.90
CA SER A 107 1.72 -18.05 -7.18
C SER A 107 2.80 -17.72 -8.22
N LEU A 108 2.42 -17.67 -9.51
CA LEU A 108 3.37 -17.44 -10.62
C LEU A 108 4.15 -16.12 -10.49
N THR A 109 3.50 -15.05 -10.03
CA THR A 109 4.11 -13.72 -9.95
C THR A 109 5.28 -13.63 -8.96
N PRO A 110 5.17 -14.10 -7.70
CA PRO A 110 6.31 -14.16 -6.79
C PRO A 110 7.38 -15.15 -7.26
N LEU A 111 7.01 -16.29 -7.85
CA LEU A 111 7.99 -17.23 -8.41
C LEU A 111 8.84 -16.58 -9.52
N TYR A 112 8.20 -15.89 -10.47
CA TYR A 112 8.91 -15.18 -11.54
C TYR A 112 9.89 -14.13 -11.00
N SER A 113 9.49 -13.39 -9.97
CA SER A 113 10.37 -12.39 -9.38
C SER A 113 11.40 -12.96 -8.38
N LEU A 114 11.29 -14.22 -7.97
CA LEU A 114 12.35 -14.95 -7.25
C LEU A 114 13.45 -15.45 -8.20
N MET A 115 13.08 -15.69 -9.46
CA MET A 115 13.98 -16.15 -10.53
C MET A 115 14.69 -14.99 -11.27
N LYS A 116 14.18 -13.78 -11.13
CA LYS A 116 14.83 -12.57 -11.64
C LYS A 116 16.08 -12.24 -10.82
#